data_AF-A0A0F9C364-F1
#
_entry.id   AF-A0A0F9C364-F1
#
_cell.length_a   1.000
_cell.length_b   1.000
_cell.length_c   1.000
_cell.angle_alpha   90.00
_cell.angle_beta   90.00
_cell.angle_gamma   90.00
#
_symmetry.space_group_name_H-M   'P 1'
#
loop_
_entity.id
_entity.type
_entity.pdbx_description
1 polymer ?
#
loop_
_entity_poly.entity_id
_entity_poly.type
_entity_poly.pdbx_seq_one_letter_code
_entity_poly.pdbx_strand_id
1 'polypeptide(L)'
;MYKCILSIVVQVSFGISVLFAQPENSYDPWIWESEPPEDCPFERSTEIVGVALTKNYRHYKLKNGRSFADTWYPTWAANDTMYSPWTDGVCPRLDGSWDGSQSGHFNYDKEIVYNVGGKHPMQATTGQAVMVGDNPLDMHIYSLGTYSGDPAPYNGRYPCGSLVYDGIWYYGSYCLAPAGSAKIGDFVYNWPWLGPMVGFRTSSDYGITWEDTPHTPDSSLFGETGMWGYPVKFGAPHFVDFGKNMEHSPDGKAYL
;
A
#
# COMPACT_ATOMS: atom_id res chain seq x y z
N MET A 1 -51.40 -41.04 -19.60
CA MET A 1 -51.61 -39.59 -19.40
C MET A 1 -51.22 -39.26 -17.97
N TYR A 2 -49.92 -39.19 -17.69
CA TYR A 2 -49.38 -38.95 -16.34
C TYR A 2 -49.07 -37.46 -16.19
N LYS A 3 -49.79 -36.79 -15.28
CA LYS A 3 -49.53 -35.40 -14.91
C LYS A 3 -48.32 -35.37 -13.96
N CYS A 4 -47.19 -34.86 -14.43
CA CYS A 4 -46.09 -34.43 -13.57
C CYS A 4 -46.45 -33.07 -12.96
N ILE A 5 -46.62 -33.02 -11.64
CA ILE A 5 -46.61 -31.78 -10.87
C ILE A 5 -45.17 -31.59 -10.42
N LEU A 6 -44.50 -30.59 -11.01
CA LEU A 6 -43.17 -30.17 -10.63
C LEU A 6 -43.30 -29.25 -9.41
N SER A 7 -43.04 -29.78 -8.21
CA SER A 7 -42.93 -28.97 -6.99
C SER A 7 -41.54 -28.35 -6.93
N ILE A 8 -41.46 -27.03 -7.11
CA ILE A 8 -40.26 -26.24 -6.88
C ILE A 8 -40.14 -26.02 -5.36
N VAL A 9 -39.13 -26.61 -4.74
CA VAL A 9 -38.74 -26.30 -3.35
C VAL A 9 -37.75 -25.14 -3.41
N VAL A 10 -38.20 -23.94 -3.08
CA VAL A 10 -37.32 -22.80 -2.83
C VAL A 10 -36.80 -22.90 -1.41
N GLN A 11 -35.55 -23.32 -1.25
CA GLN A 11 -34.88 -23.37 0.03
C GLN A 11 -34.26 -21.99 0.31
N VAL A 12 -34.97 -21.16 1.08
CA VAL A 12 -34.46 -19.88 1.58
C VAL A 12 -33.58 -20.17 2.79
N SER A 13 -32.27 -20.22 2.58
CA SER A 13 -31.30 -20.33 3.67
C SER A 13 -31.00 -18.93 4.22
N PHE A 14 -31.58 -18.58 5.36
CA PHE A 14 -31.11 -17.47 6.18
C PHE A 14 -29.78 -17.88 6.84
N GLY A 15 -28.67 -17.50 6.23
CA GLY A 15 -27.36 -17.57 6.86
C GLY A 15 -27.24 -16.45 7.88
N ILE A 16 -27.40 -16.75 9.17
CA ILE A 16 -26.97 -15.86 10.25
C ILE A 16 -25.45 -15.93 10.29
N SER A 17 -24.78 -14.98 9.63
CA SER A 17 -23.36 -14.73 9.83
C SER A 17 -23.21 -14.00 11.17
N VAL A 18 -22.97 -14.76 12.24
CA VAL A 18 -22.48 -14.17 13.49
C VAL A 18 -21.03 -13.74 13.22
N LEU A 19 -20.84 -12.47 12.86
CA LEU A 19 -19.52 -11.84 12.97
C LEU A 19 -19.17 -11.78 14.45
N PHE A 20 -18.18 -12.54 14.86
CA PHE A 20 -17.53 -12.32 16.14
C PHE A 20 -16.74 -11.01 16.04
N ALA A 21 -17.38 -9.89 16.40
CA ALA A 21 -16.65 -8.72 16.86
C ALA A 21 -15.76 -9.18 18.02
N GLN A 22 -14.48 -8.84 17.97
CA GLN A 22 -13.60 -9.03 19.13
C GLN A 22 -14.27 -8.32 20.32
N PRO A 23 -14.33 -8.93 21.52
CA PRO A 23 -14.86 -8.24 22.68
C PRO A 23 -14.10 -6.92 22.86
N GLU A 24 -14.82 -5.80 22.98
CA GLU A 24 -14.25 -4.51 23.32
C GLU A 24 -13.61 -4.62 24.71
N ASN A 25 -12.34 -4.97 24.76
CA ASN A 25 -11.54 -4.76 25.94
C ASN A 25 -11.27 -3.25 26.01
N SER A 26 -12.10 -2.53 26.78
CA SER A 26 -11.85 -1.15 27.17
C SER A 26 -10.62 -1.12 28.08
N TYR A 27 -9.45 -0.83 27.53
CA TYR A 27 -8.28 -0.50 28.32
C TYR A 27 -8.30 0.97 28.70
N ASP A 28 -7.81 1.30 29.89
CA ASP A 28 -7.50 2.69 30.21
C ASP A 28 -6.45 3.21 29.20
N PRO A 29 -6.70 4.37 28.55
CA PRO A 29 -5.75 4.95 27.62
C PRO A 29 -4.41 5.20 28.32
N TRP A 30 -3.31 4.88 27.62
CA TRP A 30 -2.00 5.31 28.06
C TRP A 30 -1.78 6.76 27.59
N ILE A 31 -1.68 7.68 28.53
CA ILE A 31 -1.43 9.10 28.25
C ILE A 31 0.06 9.30 28.06
N TRP A 32 0.46 9.83 26.90
CA TRP A 32 1.83 10.21 26.66
C TRP A 32 2.14 11.52 27.40
N GLU A 33 3.19 11.48 28.24
CA GLU A 33 3.69 12.64 28.96
C GLU A 33 4.34 13.62 27.97
N SER A 34 3.60 14.70 27.65
CA SER A 34 4.02 15.72 26.69
C SER A 34 4.79 16.84 27.40
N GLU A 35 5.98 16.51 27.91
CA GLU A 35 6.92 17.47 28.50
C GLU A 35 8.04 17.78 27.49
N PRO A 36 8.04 18.98 26.87
CA PRO A 36 9.14 19.37 25.99
C PRO A 36 10.42 19.65 26.80
N PRO A 37 11.60 19.54 26.17
CA PRO A 37 12.86 19.99 26.79
C PRO A 37 12.78 21.45 27.28
N GLU A 38 13.51 21.80 28.35
CA GLU A 38 13.52 23.15 28.93
C GLU A 38 13.94 24.24 27.91
N ASP A 39 14.74 23.87 26.92
CA ASP A 39 15.27 24.74 25.86
C ASP A 39 14.45 24.68 24.56
N CYS A 40 13.24 24.15 24.59
CA CYS A 40 12.36 24.11 23.42
C CYS A 40 12.03 25.54 22.94
N PRO A 41 12.36 25.91 21.69
CA PRO A 41 12.17 27.26 21.18
C PRO A 41 10.71 27.55 20.75
N PHE A 42 9.84 26.55 20.82
CA PHE A 42 8.45 26.65 20.40
C PHE A 42 7.52 26.75 21.60
N GLU A 43 6.55 27.66 21.52
CA GLU A 43 5.47 27.74 22.50
C GLU A 43 4.63 26.46 22.50
N ARG A 44 4.11 26.08 23.67
CA ARG A 44 3.23 24.92 23.78
C ARG A 44 1.92 25.20 23.06
N SER A 45 1.46 24.26 22.24
CA SER A 45 0.15 24.36 21.57
C SER A 45 -0.97 24.47 22.60
N THR A 46 -1.91 25.40 22.37
CA THR A 46 -3.17 25.50 23.12
C THR A 46 -4.28 24.63 22.54
N GLU A 47 -4.07 24.06 21.34
CA GLU A 47 -5.06 23.25 20.61
C GLU A 47 -4.81 21.75 20.77
N ILE A 48 -3.54 21.33 20.71
CA ILE A 48 -3.13 19.93 20.92
C ILE A 48 -2.33 19.86 22.21
N VAL A 49 -3.01 19.49 23.30
CA VAL A 49 -2.44 19.54 24.66
C VAL A 49 -1.81 18.21 25.13
N GLY A 50 -1.97 17.13 24.37
CA GLY A 50 -1.41 15.82 24.66
C GLY A 50 -1.83 14.73 23.68
N VAL A 51 -1.32 13.52 23.88
CA VAL A 51 -1.64 12.32 23.07
C VAL A 51 -2.05 11.18 24.00
N ALA A 52 -3.11 10.46 23.64
CA ALA A 52 -3.59 9.29 24.37
C ALA A 52 -3.62 8.07 23.44
N LEU A 53 -2.95 7.00 23.84
CA LEU A 53 -2.99 5.72 23.14
C LEU A 53 -4.10 4.87 23.75
N THR A 54 -5.22 4.76 23.04
CA THR A 54 -6.43 4.05 23.49
C THR A 54 -6.27 2.53 23.51
N LYS A 55 -5.22 2.01 22.85
CA LYS A 55 -4.99 0.56 22.64
C LYS A 55 -6.11 -0.16 21.88
N ASN A 56 -7.05 0.59 21.31
CA ASN A 56 -8.07 0.06 20.41
C ASN A 56 -7.47 -0.04 19.01
N TYR A 57 -7.18 -1.26 18.58
CA TYR A 57 -6.64 -1.52 17.24
C TYR A 57 -7.29 -2.76 16.64
N ARG A 58 -7.31 -2.81 15.31
CA ARG A 58 -7.70 -3.99 14.55
C ARG A 58 -6.50 -4.48 13.76
N HIS A 59 -6.13 -5.75 13.98
CA HIS A 59 -5.18 -6.44 13.12
C HIS A 59 -5.97 -7.17 12.04
N TYR A 60 -5.92 -6.65 10.81
CA TYR A 60 -6.50 -7.30 9.65
C TYR A 60 -5.67 -8.53 9.23
N LYS A 61 -6.29 -9.72 9.32
CA LYS A 61 -5.67 -11.01 9.05
C LYS A 61 -6.48 -11.81 8.06
N LEU A 62 -5.79 -12.64 7.27
CA LEU A 62 -6.41 -13.70 6.50
C LEU A 62 -7.00 -14.79 7.41
N LYS A 63 -7.91 -15.60 6.87
CA LYS A 63 -8.53 -16.73 7.58
C LYS A 63 -7.50 -17.74 8.12
N ASN A 64 -6.34 -17.86 7.49
CA ASN A 64 -5.24 -18.72 7.93
C ASN A 64 -4.32 -18.06 8.98
N GLY A 65 -4.69 -16.89 9.51
CA GLY A 65 -3.96 -16.19 10.56
C GLY A 65 -2.80 -15.30 10.09
N ARG A 66 -2.45 -15.31 8.79
CA ARG A 66 -1.41 -14.44 8.23
C ARG A 66 -1.87 -12.99 8.22
N SER A 67 -0.96 -12.07 8.53
CA SER A 67 -1.15 -10.64 8.30
C SER A 67 -1.34 -10.35 6.82
N PHE A 68 -1.98 -9.22 6.54
CA PHE A 68 -1.97 -8.64 5.21
C PHE A 68 -0.55 -8.17 4.84
N ALA A 69 -0.42 -7.65 3.62
CA ALA A 69 0.83 -7.14 3.08
C ALA A 69 1.48 -6.04 3.95
N ASP A 70 2.77 -5.79 3.72
CA ASP A 70 3.62 -4.88 4.49
C ASP A 70 3.27 -3.39 4.29
N THR A 71 3.15 -2.96 3.02
CA THR A 71 2.99 -1.54 2.68
C THR A 71 1.57 -1.20 2.26
N TRP A 72 1.10 0.00 2.65
CA TRP A 72 -0.22 0.54 2.33
C TRP A 72 -0.17 2.08 2.26
N TYR A 73 -0.81 2.70 1.27
CA TYR A 73 -0.93 4.15 1.10
C TYR A 73 -2.39 4.54 0.79
N PRO A 74 -3.28 4.51 1.79
CA PRO A 74 -4.70 4.81 1.59
C PRO A 74 -4.91 6.22 1.03
N THR A 75 -5.92 6.37 0.18
CA THR A 75 -6.43 7.65 -0.33
C THR A 75 -7.95 7.57 -0.45
N TRP A 76 -8.65 8.61 -0.02
CA TRP A 76 -10.12 8.62 0.01
C TRP A 76 -10.73 9.24 -1.25
N ALA A 77 -11.39 8.42 -2.07
CA ALA A 77 -11.99 8.84 -3.32
C ALA A 77 -13.40 9.45 -3.16
N ALA A 78 -13.85 10.18 -4.19
CA ALA A 78 -15.18 10.79 -4.27
C ALA A 78 -16.35 9.79 -4.10
N ASN A 79 -16.16 8.52 -4.43
CA ASN A 79 -17.16 7.46 -4.31
C ASN A 79 -17.27 6.87 -2.88
N ASP A 80 -16.76 7.58 -1.87
CA ASP A 80 -16.83 7.20 -0.46
C ASP A 80 -16.06 5.91 -0.13
N THR A 81 -15.02 5.64 -0.91
CA THR A 81 -14.22 4.43 -0.80
C THR A 81 -12.74 4.80 -0.70
N MET A 82 -12.00 4.11 0.15
CA MET A 82 -10.55 4.25 0.20
C MET A 82 -9.89 3.27 -0.76
N TYR A 83 -8.85 3.72 -1.42
CA TYR A 83 -8.01 2.92 -2.30
C TYR A 83 -6.60 2.93 -1.78
N SER A 84 -5.88 1.82 -1.93
CA SER A 84 -4.50 1.74 -1.49
C SER A 84 -3.69 0.85 -2.40
N PRO A 85 -2.49 1.28 -2.80
CA PRO A 85 -1.48 0.35 -3.23
C PRO A 85 -1.06 -0.57 -2.07
N TRP A 86 -0.47 -1.70 -2.37
CA TRP A 86 0.18 -2.55 -1.36
C TRP A 86 1.32 -3.38 -1.97
N THR A 87 2.27 -3.85 -1.17
CA THR A 87 3.21 -4.90 -1.60
C THR A 87 3.78 -5.68 -0.42
N ASP A 88 4.46 -6.77 -0.73
CA ASP A 88 5.07 -7.75 0.19
C ASP A 88 4.07 -8.44 1.11
N GLY A 89 3.43 -9.45 0.56
CA GLY A 89 2.51 -10.30 1.28
C GLY A 89 1.32 -10.67 0.43
N VAL A 90 0.14 -10.68 1.06
CA VAL A 90 -1.08 -11.18 0.44
C VAL A 90 -2.28 -10.33 0.82
N CYS A 91 -3.23 -10.20 -0.10
CA CYS A 91 -4.48 -9.47 0.10
C CYS A 91 -5.67 -10.33 -0.40
N PRO A 92 -6.76 -10.48 0.38
CA PRO A 92 -7.89 -11.31 -0.02
C PRO A 92 -8.66 -10.68 -1.19
N ARG A 93 -9.27 -11.51 -2.03
CA ARG A 93 -10.25 -11.12 -3.05
C ARG A 93 -11.68 -11.32 -2.54
N LEU A 94 -12.64 -10.70 -3.20
CA LEU A 94 -14.07 -10.84 -2.91
C LEU A 94 -14.57 -12.28 -3.08
N ASP A 95 -13.98 -13.06 -3.98
CA ASP A 95 -14.32 -14.47 -4.21
C ASP A 95 -13.74 -15.44 -3.16
N GLY A 96 -13.01 -14.92 -2.17
CA GLY A 96 -12.37 -15.69 -1.12
C GLY A 96 -10.97 -16.22 -1.46
N SER A 97 -10.48 -16.01 -2.69
CA SER A 97 -9.06 -16.22 -3.03
C SER A 97 -8.19 -15.06 -2.52
N TRP A 98 -6.91 -15.03 -2.89
CA TRP A 98 -5.99 -13.96 -2.50
C TRP A 98 -5.00 -13.67 -3.64
N ASP A 99 -4.52 -12.43 -3.69
CA ASP A 99 -3.36 -12.03 -4.48
C ASP A 99 -2.12 -12.02 -3.62
N GLY A 100 -0.99 -12.35 -4.22
CA GLY A 100 0.34 -12.17 -3.63
C GLY A 100 1.11 -11.10 -4.38
N SER A 101 1.84 -10.27 -3.64
CA SER A 101 2.71 -9.25 -4.20
C SER A 101 4.09 -9.36 -3.57
N GLN A 102 5.12 -9.12 -4.37
CA GLN A 102 6.51 -9.18 -3.98
C GLN A 102 7.30 -8.03 -4.62
N SER A 103 7.95 -7.25 -3.78
CA SER A 103 8.72 -6.06 -4.15
C SER A 103 10.03 -6.34 -4.86
N GLY A 104 10.60 -7.54 -4.72
CA GLY A 104 11.87 -7.94 -5.34
C GLY A 104 11.86 -9.37 -5.90
N HIS A 105 13.00 -9.82 -6.44
CA HIS A 105 13.15 -11.18 -6.97
C HIS A 105 13.92 -12.11 -6.01
N PHE A 106 13.46 -13.36 -5.86
CA PHE A 106 14.11 -14.37 -4.99
C PHE A 106 15.41 -14.98 -5.57
N ASN A 107 15.62 -14.99 -6.89
CA ASN A 107 16.80 -15.60 -7.54
C ASN A 107 17.64 -14.58 -8.31
N TYR A 108 18.06 -13.53 -7.60
CA TYR A 108 18.96 -12.52 -8.15
C TYR A 108 20.33 -13.13 -8.48
N ASP A 109 20.73 -13.07 -9.75
CA ASP A 109 22.12 -13.23 -10.17
C ASP A 109 22.59 -11.94 -10.84
N LYS A 110 23.47 -11.21 -10.14
CA LYS A 110 24.06 -9.96 -10.60
C LYS A 110 24.84 -10.11 -11.91
N GLU A 111 25.45 -11.27 -12.15
CA GLU A 111 26.25 -11.52 -13.36
C GLU A 111 25.34 -11.73 -14.57
N ILE A 112 24.11 -12.24 -14.36
CA ILE A 112 23.12 -12.42 -15.43
C ILE A 112 22.52 -11.07 -15.84
N VAL A 113 22.18 -10.21 -14.87
CA VAL A 113 21.53 -8.91 -15.14
C VAL A 113 22.47 -7.92 -15.85
N TYR A 114 23.77 -7.92 -15.51
CA TYR A 114 24.72 -6.94 -16.05
C TYR A 114 25.58 -7.44 -17.22
N ASN A 115 25.80 -8.77 -17.37
CA ASN A 115 26.65 -9.29 -18.46
C ASN A 115 25.88 -9.97 -19.60
N VAL A 116 24.63 -10.39 -19.38
CA VAL A 116 23.79 -10.94 -20.44
C VAL A 116 22.88 -9.81 -20.86
N GLY A 117 23.14 -9.18 -22.01
CA GLY A 117 22.39 -8.04 -22.53
C GLY A 117 20.91 -8.31 -22.88
N GLY A 118 20.23 -9.19 -22.12
CA GLY A 118 18.81 -9.46 -22.17
C GLY A 118 18.18 -9.16 -20.82
N LYS A 119 17.08 -8.41 -20.83
CA LYS A 119 16.19 -8.23 -19.67
C LYS A 119 15.82 -9.60 -19.12
N HIS A 120 16.35 -9.99 -17.96
CA HIS A 120 15.78 -11.12 -17.24
C HIS A 120 14.36 -10.72 -16.83
N PRO A 121 13.34 -11.61 -16.92
CA PRO A 121 12.00 -11.28 -16.44
C PRO A 121 12.02 -11.13 -14.92
N MET A 122 12.38 -9.94 -14.43
CA MET A 122 12.23 -9.52 -13.06
C MET A 122 10.86 -8.87 -12.95
N GLN A 123 9.94 -9.51 -12.25
CA GLN A 123 8.61 -8.97 -12.03
C GLN A 123 8.47 -8.68 -10.53
N ALA A 124 9.05 -7.56 -10.11
CA ALA A 124 8.54 -6.93 -8.90
C ALA A 124 7.06 -6.63 -9.17
N THR A 125 6.23 -6.95 -8.20
CA THR A 125 4.79 -6.74 -8.27
C THR A 125 4.39 -5.79 -7.16
N THR A 126 3.37 -5.01 -7.47
CA THR A 126 2.70 -4.11 -6.55
C THR A 126 1.21 -4.33 -6.71
N GLY A 127 0.49 -4.44 -5.60
CA GLY A 127 -0.94 -4.65 -5.57
C GLY A 127 -1.72 -3.35 -5.49
N GLN A 128 -3.00 -3.44 -5.83
CA GLN A 128 -3.99 -2.40 -5.63
C GLN A 128 -5.15 -2.99 -4.82
N ALA A 129 -5.72 -2.20 -3.91
CA ALA A 129 -6.78 -2.65 -3.04
C ALA A 129 -7.83 -1.58 -2.86
N VAL A 130 -9.04 -2.05 -2.56
CA VAL A 130 -10.17 -1.28 -2.10
C VAL A 130 -10.36 -1.52 -0.60
N MET A 131 -10.69 -0.46 0.12
CA MET A 131 -10.93 -0.44 1.55
C MET A 131 -12.32 0.20 1.79
N VAL A 132 -13.25 -0.62 2.27
CA VAL A 132 -14.66 -0.25 2.44
C VAL A 132 -14.98 -0.19 3.93
N GLY A 133 -15.67 0.86 4.35
CA GLY A 133 -16.09 1.09 5.73
C GLY A 133 -15.52 2.40 6.28
N ASP A 134 -16.26 2.99 7.21
CA ASP A 134 -15.95 4.24 7.92
C ASP A 134 -15.35 3.99 9.32
N ASN A 135 -15.47 2.76 9.82
CA ASN A 135 -14.90 2.33 11.08
C ASN A 135 -13.54 1.62 10.89
N PRO A 136 -12.40 2.18 11.35
CA PRO A 136 -11.09 1.56 11.23
C PRO A 136 -10.93 0.26 12.05
N LEU A 137 -11.93 -0.09 12.89
CA LEU A 137 -11.99 -1.37 13.59
C LEU A 137 -12.78 -2.44 12.82
N ASP A 138 -13.50 -2.05 11.77
CA ASP A 138 -14.37 -2.93 10.96
C ASP A 138 -14.31 -2.63 9.45
N MET A 139 -13.15 -2.20 8.95
CA MET A 139 -12.92 -2.09 7.50
C MET A 139 -12.91 -3.45 6.80
N HIS A 140 -13.41 -3.47 5.56
CA HIS A 140 -13.29 -4.60 4.65
C HIS A 140 -12.32 -4.24 3.51
N ILE A 141 -11.24 -4.99 3.41
CA ILE A 141 -10.14 -4.71 2.47
C ILE A 141 -10.05 -5.84 1.47
N TYR A 142 -10.04 -5.50 0.18
CA TYR A 142 -9.96 -6.48 -0.91
C TYR A 142 -8.97 -6.06 -1.98
N SER A 143 -8.24 -7.03 -2.52
CA SER A 143 -7.38 -6.86 -3.67
C SER A 143 -8.20 -6.62 -4.93
N LEU A 144 -7.79 -5.62 -5.72
CA LEU A 144 -8.23 -5.39 -7.09
C LEU A 144 -7.24 -5.98 -8.12
N GLY A 145 -6.24 -6.73 -7.66
CA GLY A 145 -5.21 -7.36 -8.48
C GLY A 145 -3.81 -6.86 -8.15
N THR A 146 -2.87 -7.28 -9.00
CA THR A 146 -1.46 -6.85 -8.97
C THR A 146 -1.03 -6.34 -10.33
N TYR A 147 0.06 -5.57 -10.32
CA TYR A 147 0.69 -5.00 -11.48
C TYR A 147 2.20 -5.22 -11.41
N SER A 148 2.76 -5.80 -12.46
CA SER A 148 4.20 -6.04 -12.59
C SER A 148 4.92 -4.79 -13.07
N GLY A 149 5.99 -4.39 -12.39
CA GLY A 149 6.85 -3.30 -12.79
C GLY A 149 8.30 -3.74 -12.85
N ASP A 150 9.02 -3.36 -13.90
CA ASP A 150 10.46 -3.61 -14.02
C ASP A 150 11.21 -2.80 -12.94
N PRO A 151 11.98 -3.43 -12.03
CA PRO A 151 12.80 -2.73 -11.06
C PRO A 151 14.18 -2.35 -11.63
N ALA A 152 14.61 -2.90 -12.77
CA ALA A 152 15.98 -2.75 -13.25
C ALA A 152 16.35 -1.27 -13.53
N PRO A 153 17.57 -0.84 -13.15
CA PRO A 153 18.73 -1.64 -12.72
C PRO A 153 18.75 -1.92 -11.21
N TYR A 154 17.73 -1.46 -10.49
CA TYR A 154 17.49 -1.78 -9.11
C TYR A 154 16.89 -3.19 -8.99
N ASN A 155 16.64 -3.61 -7.75
CA ASN A 155 16.22 -4.95 -7.44
C ASN A 155 14.87 -5.02 -6.73
N GLY A 156 14.49 -3.92 -6.09
CA GLY A 156 13.20 -3.73 -5.45
C GLY A 156 12.40 -2.65 -6.18
N ARG A 157 11.09 -2.82 -6.25
CA ARG A 157 10.13 -1.79 -6.66
C ARG A 157 8.91 -1.84 -5.74
N TYR A 158 8.76 -0.80 -4.94
CA TYR A 158 7.68 -0.65 -3.96
C TYR A 158 6.69 0.44 -4.41
N PRO A 159 5.43 0.37 -3.97
CA PRO A 159 4.51 1.48 -4.14
C PRO A 159 4.93 2.71 -3.34
N CYS A 160 4.59 3.88 -3.83
CA CYS A 160 4.59 5.16 -3.11
C CYS A 160 3.53 6.06 -3.75
N GLY A 161 3.37 7.30 -3.28
CA GLY A 161 2.52 8.32 -3.92
C GLY A 161 1.18 7.79 -4.44
N SER A 162 0.18 7.67 -3.57
CA SER A 162 -1.16 7.24 -3.95
C SER A 162 -2.15 8.39 -3.78
N LEU A 163 -2.86 8.74 -4.85
CA LEU A 163 -3.93 9.73 -4.82
C LEU A 163 -5.05 9.30 -5.74
N VAL A 164 -6.28 9.23 -5.22
CA VAL A 164 -7.48 9.17 -6.06
C VAL A 164 -8.15 10.52 -6.02
N TYR A 165 -8.22 11.18 -7.17
CA TYR A 165 -8.86 12.49 -7.32
C TYR A 165 -9.72 12.50 -8.57
N ASP A 166 -10.98 12.89 -8.42
CA ASP A 166 -11.98 12.97 -9.51
C ASP A 166 -12.06 11.68 -10.35
N GLY A 167 -11.97 10.53 -9.69
CA GLY A 167 -12.05 9.21 -10.30
C GLY A 167 -10.78 8.72 -10.98
N ILE A 168 -9.70 9.51 -10.94
CA ILE A 168 -8.38 9.13 -11.45
C ILE A 168 -7.49 8.72 -10.30
N TRP A 169 -6.94 7.52 -10.36
CA TRP A 169 -5.93 7.05 -9.42
C TRP A 169 -4.52 7.24 -9.98
N TYR A 170 -3.72 8.07 -9.31
CA TYR A 170 -2.28 8.20 -9.49
C TYR A 170 -1.56 7.25 -8.53
N TYR A 171 -0.81 6.30 -9.08
CA TYR A 171 -0.09 5.27 -8.32
C TYR A 171 1.41 5.36 -8.62
N GLY A 172 2.18 5.83 -7.64
CA GLY A 172 3.62 5.95 -7.72
C GLY A 172 4.35 4.65 -7.39
N SER A 173 5.57 4.51 -7.90
CA SER A 173 6.49 3.48 -7.42
C SER A 173 7.90 4.00 -7.30
N TYR A 174 8.66 3.44 -6.37
CA TYR A 174 10.07 3.74 -6.16
C TYR A 174 10.91 2.48 -6.10
N CYS A 175 12.21 2.64 -6.27
CA CYS A 175 13.14 1.52 -6.37
C CYS A 175 14.02 1.33 -5.13
N LEU A 176 14.57 0.13 -4.97
CA LEU A 176 15.51 -0.24 -3.91
C LEU A 176 16.64 -1.13 -4.43
N ALA A 177 17.84 -0.95 -3.91
CA ALA A 177 19.03 -1.71 -4.31
C ALA A 177 19.94 -2.04 -3.11
N PRO A 178 20.93 -2.94 -3.26
CA PRO A 178 21.16 -3.85 -4.40
C PRO A 178 20.34 -5.15 -4.32
N ALA A 179 19.75 -5.49 -3.18
CA ALA A 179 18.85 -6.64 -3.00
C ALA A 179 18.10 -6.52 -1.67
N GLY A 180 17.04 -7.32 -1.48
CA GLY A 180 16.29 -7.41 -0.21
C GLY A 180 17.09 -8.02 0.95
N SER A 181 18.34 -8.42 0.68
CA SER A 181 19.34 -8.75 1.68
C SER A 181 20.72 -8.51 1.08
N ALA A 182 21.46 -7.55 1.65
CA ALA A 182 22.75 -7.11 1.15
C ALA A 182 23.78 -7.14 2.28
N LYS A 183 24.83 -7.95 2.14
CA LYS A 183 25.94 -7.97 3.09
C LYS A 183 26.89 -6.81 2.81
N ILE A 184 27.04 -5.90 3.77
CA ILE A 184 27.98 -4.77 3.72
C ILE A 184 28.86 -4.86 4.97
N GLY A 185 30.14 -5.19 4.78
CA GLY A 185 31.02 -5.56 5.88
C GLY A 185 30.49 -6.80 6.62
N ASP A 186 30.33 -6.68 7.93
CA ASP A 186 29.83 -7.75 8.81
C ASP A 186 28.31 -7.71 9.04
N PHE A 187 27.61 -6.74 8.45
CA PHE A 187 26.17 -6.56 8.61
C PHE A 187 25.39 -6.97 7.35
N VAL A 188 24.20 -7.51 7.56
CA VAL A 188 23.22 -7.80 6.51
C VAL A 188 22.13 -6.74 6.58
N TYR A 189 22.03 -5.92 5.55
CA TYR A 189 21.05 -4.86 5.42
C TYR A 189 19.88 -5.32 4.57
N ASN A 190 18.66 -4.97 4.99
CA ASN A 190 17.48 -5.06 4.13
C ASN A 190 17.40 -3.77 3.30
N TRP A 191 17.41 -3.88 1.97
CA TRP A 191 17.28 -2.76 1.03
C TRP A 191 18.07 -1.49 1.41
N PRO A 192 19.42 -1.54 1.45
CA PRO A 192 20.21 -0.44 2.00
C PRO A 192 20.19 0.85 1.17
N TRP A 193 19.83 0.80 -0.12
CA TRP A 193 19.82 1.97 -0.99
C TRP A 193 18.41 2.32 -1.44
N LEU A 194 17.98 3.53 -1.07
CA LEU A 194 16.74 4.14 -1.55
C LEU A 194 16.95 4.67 -2.97
N GLY A 195 16.24 4.09 -3.93
CA GLY A 195 16.19 4.51 -5.32
C GLY A 195 15.16 5.62 -5.57
N PRO A 196 15.07 6.12 -6.81
CA PRO A 196 14.18 7.21 -7.18
C PRO A 196 12.73 6.75 -7.28
N MET A 197 11.83 7.72 -7.18
CA MET A 197 10.47 7.60 -7.68
C MET A 197 10.49 7.47 -9.21
N VAL A 198 10.02 6.34 -9.73
CA VAL A 198 9.99 6.04 -11.17
C VAL A 198 9.03 6.99 -11.88
N GLY A 199 7.79 7.07 -11.39
CA GLY A 199 6.71 7.83 -12.01
C GLY A 199 5.35 7.29 -11.55
N PHE A 200 4.27 7.90 -12.05
CA PHE A 200 2.90 7.47 -11.78
C PHE A 200 2.36 6.65 -12.95
N ARG A 201 1.83 5.46 -12.66
CA ARG A 201 0.80 4.86 -13.52
C ARG A 201 -0.56 5.43 -13.13
N THR A 202 -1.48 5.49 -14.07
CA THR A 202 -2.80 6.08 -13.85
C THR A 202 -3.93 5.12 -14.19
N SER A 203 -5.01 5.18 -13.42
CA SER A 203 -6.24 4.45 -13.69
C SER A 203 -7.42 5.41 -13.69
N SER A 204 -8.27 5.34 -14.71
CA SER A 204 -9.51 6.11 -14.82
C SER A 204 -10.75 5.31 -14.38
N ASP A 205 -10.55 4.14 -13.78
CA ASP A 205 -11.60 3.21 -13.36
C ASP A 205 -11.31 2.60 -11.98
N TYR A 206 -10.69 3.39 -11.09
CA TYR A 206 -10.41 3.02 -9.70
C TYR A 206 -9.52 1.76 -9.54
N GLY A 207 -8.55 1.60 -10.44
CA GLY A 207 -7.50 0.59 -10.37
C GLY A 207 -7.83 -0.74 -11.03
N ILE A 208 -8.87 -0.79 -11.87
CA ILE A 208 -9.23 -1.98 -12.64
C ILE A 208 -8.36 -2.09 -13.88
N THR A 209 -8.16 -1.00 -14.61
CA THR A 209 -7.24 -0.87 -15.74
C THR A 209 -6.24 0.25 -15.49
N TRP A 210 -5.08 0.16 -16.15
CA TRP A 210 -3.94 1.03 -15.89
C TRP A 210 -3.26 1.46 -17.19
N GLU A 211 -2.93 2.74 -17.29
CA GLU A 211 -1.95 3.30 -18.20
C GLU A 211 -0.63 3.43 -17.44
N ASP A 212 0.44 2.80 -17.96
CA ASP A 212 1.74 2.82 -17.29
C ASP A 212 2.44 4.18 -17.44
N THR A 213 3.39 4.44 -16.55
CA THR A 213 4.25 5.62 -16.65
C THR A 213 5.19 5.52 -17.86
N PRO A 214 5.49 6.62 -18.57
CA PRO A 214 6.51 6.60 -19.64
C PRO A 214 7.94 6.49 -19.11
N HIS A 215 8.13 6.56 -17.79
CA HIS A 215 9.42 6.54 -17.12
C HIS A 215 9.91 5.12 -16.80
N THR A 216 11.21 4.98 -16.61
CA THR A 216 11.86 3.75 -16.15
C THR A 216 12.68 4.04 -14.90
N PRO A 217 13.12 3.03 -14.13
CA PRO A 217 14.01 3.29 -12.99
C PRO A 217 15.33 3.98 -13.38
N ASP A 218 15.84 3.71 -14.59
CA ASP A 218 17.01 4.41 -15.17
C ASP A 218 16.72 5.85 -15.62
N SER A 219 15.49 6.11 -16.06
CA SER A 219 15.03 7.41 -16.55
C SER A 219 13.79 7.86 -15.77
N SER A 220 13.99 7.99 -14.46
CA SER A 220 12.96 8.28 -13.47
C SER A 220 12.35 9.68 -13.64
N LEU A 221 11.18 9.92 -13.03
CA LEU A 221 10.42 11.17 -13.14
C LEU A 221 11.26 12.42 -12.82
N PHE A 222 12.17 12.32 -11.84
CA PHE A 222 13.02 13.42 -11.41
C PHE A 222 14.48 13.29 -11.88
N GLY A 223 14.81 12.26 -12.66
CA GLY A 223 16.18 12.03 -13.14
C GLY A 223 17.19 11.74 -12.02
N GLU A 224 16.73 11.30 -10.86
CA GLU A 224 17.59 10.95 -9.72
C GLU A 224 18.04 9.49 -9.78
N THR A 225 19.16 9.18 -9.13
CA THR A 225 19.64 7.81 -8.94
C THR A 225 20.09 7.60 -7.50
N GLY A 226 19.59 6.51 -6.91
CA GLY A 226 19.99 6.05 -5.58
C GLY A 226 21.04 4.94 -5.62
N MET A 227 21.51 4.58 -6.82
CA MET A 227 22.50 3.52 -6.97
C MET A 227 23.76 3.83 -6.19
N TRP A 228 24.41 2.78 -5.67
CA TRP A 228 25.64 2.89 -4.86
C TRP A 228 25.50 3.76 -3.59
N GLY A 229 24.26 3.97 -3.14
CA GLY A 229 23.97 4.75 -1.93
C GLY A 229 24.03 6.26 -2.12
N TYR A 230 24.00 6.76 -3.37
CA TYR A 230 23.80 8.19 -3.60
C TYR A 230 22.43 8.64 -3.05
N PRO A 231 22.36 9.82 -2.41
CA PRO A 231 21.10 10.31 -1.87
C PRO A 231 20.15 10.73 -2.99
N VAL A 232 18.87 10.41 -2.82
CA VAL A 232 17.75 10.89 -3.64
C VAL A 232 16.90 11.86 -2.83
N LYS A 233 16.32 12.87 -3.47
CA LYS A 233 15.38 13.79 -2.81
C LYS A 233 13.98 13.21 -2.80
N PHE A 234 13.59 12.53 -3.89
CA PHE A 234 12.27 11.94 -4.09
C PHE A 234 12.40 10.43 -4.21
N GLY A 235 12.69 9.78 -3.09
CA GLY A 235 12.75 8.32 -2.99
C GLY A 235 11.36 7.71 -2.89
N ALA A 236 10.72 7.81 -1.72
CA ALA A 236 9.38 7.25 -1.47
C ALA A 236 8.38 8.35 -1.06
N PRO A 237 7.96 9.24 -1.98
CA PRO A 237 7.08 10.36 -1.65
C PRO A 237 5.64 9.91 -1.31
N HIS A 238 4.92 10.72 -0.53
CA HIS A 238 3.54 10.44 -0.08
C HIS A 238 2.67 11.67 -0.24
N PHE A 239 1.45 11.46 -0.73
CA PHE A 239 0.50 12.56 -0.75
C PHE A 239 0.00 12.88 0.65
N VAL A 240 -0.18 14.16 0.95
CA VAL A 240 -1.00 14.60 2.07
C VAL A 240 -2.46 14.40 1.69
N ASP A 241 -3.15 13.50 2.38
CA ASP A 241 -4.59 13.28 2.20
C ASP A 241 -5.39 14.33 2.99
N PHE A 242 -6.18 15.13 2.28
CA PHE A 242 -7.05 16.16 2.86
C PHE A 242 -8.51 15.70 2.97
N GLY A 243 -8.74 14.41 3.16
CA GLY A 243 -10.07 13.83 3.26
C GLY A 243 -10.65 13.46 1.89
N LYS A 244 -11.95 13.17 1.89
CA LYS A 244 -12.66 12.63 0.72
C LYS A 244 -12.46 13.53 -0.49
N ASN A 245 -11.87 12.97 -1.55
CA ASN A 245 -11.57 13.67 -2.79
C ASN A 245 -10.83 15.01 -2.57
N MET A 246 -9.94 15.06 -1.58
CA MET A 246 -9.17 16.27 -1.21
C MET A 246 -10.04 17.46 -0.79
N GLU A 247 -11.25 17.23 -0.27
CA GLU A 247 -12.23 18.28 0.04
C GLU A 247 -11.75 19.33 1.07
N HIS A 248 -10.74 19.00 1.90
CA HIS A 248 -10.13 19.94 2.85
C HIS A 248 -8.80 20.53 2.37
N SER A 249 -8.44 20.35 1.10
CA SER A 249 -7.23 20.98 0.54
C SER A 249 -7.40 22.51 0.59
N PRO A 250 -6.48 23.25 1.24
CA PRO A 250 -6.67 24.67 1.53
C PRO A 250 -6.68 25.55 0.27
N ASP A 251 -6.02 25.09 -0.80
CA ASP A 251 -5.88 25.81 -2.06
C ASP A 251 -6.19 24.95 -3.30
N GLY A 252 -6.82 23.78 -3.08
CA GLY A 252 -7.17 22.84 -4.14
C GLY A 252 -5.98 22.12 -4.77
N LYS A 253 -4.78 22.20 -4.16
CA LYS A 253 -3.60 21.47 -4.62
C LYS A 253 -3.45 20.14 -3.91
N ALA A 254 -2.78 19.21 -4.60
CA ALA A 254 -2.20 18.03 -3.99
C ALA A 254 -0.75 18.33 -3.57
N TYR A 255 -0.38 17.86 -2.38
CA TYR A 255 0.95 18.01 -1.81
C TYR A 255 1.59 16.62 -1.73
N LEU A 256 2.79 16.48 -2.29
CA LEU A 256 3.54 15.24 -2.44
C LEU A 256 4.89 15.32 -1.71
#